data_AF-A0A961EMF0-F1
#
_entry.id   AF-A0A961EMF0-F1
#
_cell.length_a   1.000
_cell.length_b   1.000
_cell.length_c   1.000
_cell.angle_alpha   90.00
_cell.angle_beta   90.00
_cell.angle_gamma   90.00
#
_symmetry.space_group_name_H-M   'P 1'
#
loop_
_entity.id
_entity.type
_entity.pdbx_description
1 polymer ?
#
loop_
_entity_poly.entity_id
_entity_poly.type
_entity_poly.pdbx_seq_one_letter_code
_entity_poly.pdbx_strand_id
1 'polypeptide(L)'
;MTTLFDESPEWAGAVTDAGIPTWAMTQEGPAKRHRDTEAGEREASGRHTDPEALLGGLNTQQREAVIHEGGPLLIVAGAGSGKTRVLAHRIAYLLGHRGVLPGQILAITFTNKAAGEMRERVHSLIGGVADGMWISTFHSACVRILRREAEHFGFTKNFTIYDSGD
;
A
#
# COMPACT_ATOMS: atom_id res chain seq x y z
N MET A 1 16.92 28.67 -15.73
CA MET A 1 15.65 27.92 -15.83
C MET A 1 15.97 26.52 -15.32
N THR A 2 15.94 26.38 -14.00
CA THR A 2 16.31 25.16 -13.28
C THR A 2 15.04 24.33 -13.14
N THR A 3 15.01 23.14 -13.71
CA THR A 3 13.83 22.27 -13.66
C THR A 3 13.74 21.63 -12.27
N LEU A 4 12.52 21.21 -11.91
CA LEU A 4 12.13 20.59 -10.63
C LEU A 4 12.90 19.28 -10.28
N PHE A 5 13.85 18.86 -11.12
CA PHE A 5 14.61 17.61 -11.03
C PHE A 5 16.10 17.82 -10.75
N ASP A 6 16.59 19.06 -10.70
CA ASP A 6 18.03 19.35 -10.57
C ASP A 6 18.56 19.11 -9.14
N GLU A 7 17.68 18.96 -8.15
CA GLU A 7 18.01 18.54 -6.78
C GLU A 7 17.24 17.27 -6.41
N SER A 8 17.51 16.18 -7.14
CA SER A 8 17.03 14.86 -6.75
C SER A 8 17.73 14.43 -5.45
N PRO A 9 17.00 14.05 -4.39
CA PRO A 9 17.62 13.62 -3.13
C PRO A 9 18.50 12.39 -3.34
N GLU A 10 19.54 12.21 -2.51
CA GLU A 10 20.59 11.18 -2.67
C GLU A 10 20.06 9.74 -2.89
N TRP A 11 18.85 9.44 -2.45
CA TRP A 11 18.19 8.13 -2.62
C TRP A 11 17.61 7.88 -4.02
N ALA A 12 17.49 8.90 -4.88
CA ALA A 12 16.93 8.82 -6.22
C ALA A 12 17.90 8.25 -7.26
N GLY A 13 19.19 8.10 -6.93
CA GLY A 13 20.26 7.99 -7.94
C GLY A 13 20.53 6.61 -8.54
N ALA A 14 20.13 5.51 -7.92
CA ALA A 14 20.53 4.17 -8.40
C ALA A 14 19.31 3.31 -8.74
N VAL A 15 19.05 3.17 -10.04
CA VAL A 15 18.01 2.34 -10.63
C VAL A 15 18.69 1.30 -11.54
N THR A 16 18.24 0.05 -11.52
CA THR A 16 18.77 -1.00 -12.41
C THR A 16 18.34 -0.77 -13.85
N ASP A 17 18.94 -1.49 -14.80
CA ASP A 17 18.54 -1.47 -16.22
C ASP A 17 17.05 -1.83 -16.45
N ALA A 18 16.41 -2.47 -15.45
CA ALA A 18 14.99 -2.82 -15.46
C ALA A 18 14.08 -1.72 -14.86
N GLY A 19 14.62 -0.55 -14.49
CA GLY A 19 13.84 0.52 -13.88
C GLY A 19 13.50 0.31 -12.41
N ILE A 20 14.14 -0.65 -11.74
CA ILE A 20 13.89 -0.96 -10.32
C ILE A 20 14.88 -0.16 -9.45
N PRO A 21 14.42 0.63 -8.48
CA PRO A 21 15.33 1.28 -7.54
C PRO A 21 16.17 0.24 -6.79
N THR A 22 17.48 0.44 -6.74
CA THR A 22 18.44 -0.51 -6.14
C THR A 22 18.16 -0.79 -4.66
N TRP A 23 17.64 0.19 -3.90
CA TRP A 23 17.18 0.00 -2.53
C TRP A 23 16.02 -0.99 -2.41
N ALA A 24 15.22 -1.20 -3.45
CA ALA A 24 14.13 -2.18 -3.46
C ALA A 24 14.67 -3.63 -3.61
N MET A 25 15.94 -3.78 -3.99
CA MET A 25 16.62 -5.08 -4.06
C MET A 25 17.33 -5.45 -2.75
N THR A 26 17.54 -4.47 -1.87
CA THR A 26 18.04 -4.69 -0.50
C THR A 26 16.88 -4.80 0.48
N GLN A 27 17.02 -5.61 1.53
CA GLN A 27 16.02 -5.71 2.64
C GLN A 27 15.89 -4.39 3.45
N GLU A 28 16.70 -3.39 3.11
CA GLU A 28 16.71 -2.05 3.68
C GLU A 28 15.93 -1.11 2.75
N GLY A 29 14.61 -1.02 2.97
CA GLY A 29 13.82 0.02 2.32
C GLY A 29 14.17 1.43 2.85
N PRO A 30 13.76 2.50 2.17
CA PRO A 30 14.08 3.89 2.53
C PRO A 30 13.48 4.33 3.87
N ALA A 31 12.48 3.59 4.38
CA ALA A 31 12.02 3.75 5.74
C ALA A 31 12.96 3.01 6.68
N LYS A 32 13.85 3.74 7.36
CA LYS A 32 14.48 3.23 8.60
C LYS A 32 13.34 2.68 9.46
N ARG A 33 13.45 1.43 9.91
CA ARG A 33 12.49 0.87 10.89
C ARG A 33 12.52 1.82 12.09
N HIS A 34 11.50 2.66 12.23
CA HIS A 34 11.23 3.34 13.49
C HIS A 34 10.78 2.26 14.47
N ARG A 35 11.75 1.51 15.01
CA ARG A 35 11.63 0.98 16.37
C ARG A 35 12.05 2.13 17.28
N ASP A 36 11.37 2.21 18.41
CA ASP A 36 11.66 3.09 19.54
C ASP A 36 10.96 4.46 19.47
N THR A 37 9.63 4.40 19.40
CA THR A 37 8.84 5.27 20.29
C THR A 37 7.89 4.34 21.01
N GLU A 38 7.95 4.38 22.35
CA GLU A 38 7.11 3.64 23.29
C GLU A 38 5.64 3.82 22.90
N ALA A 39 5.14 2.90 22.09
CA ALA A 39 3.73 2.79 21.78
C ALA A 39 3.08 2.21 23.03
N GLY A 40 2.73 3.10 23.96
CA GLY A 40 1.83 2.79 25.05
C GLY A 40 0.65 1.99 24.51
N GLU A 41 0.29 0.96 25.26
CA GLU A 41 -0.77 -0.02 25.03
C GLU A 41 -2.09 0.65 24.64
N ARG A 42 -2.20 1.07 23.38
CA ARG A 42 -3.48 1.28 22.75
C ARG A 42 -3.87 -0.10 22.26
N GLU A 43 -4.47 -0.87 23.16
CA GLU A 43 -5.27 -2.03 22.79
C GLU A 43 -6.19 -1.58 21.65
N ALA A 44 -5.83 -1.98 20.43
CA ALA A 44 -6.68 -1.83 19.27
C ALA A 44 -7.90 -2.72 19.56
N SER A 45 -8.94 -2.12 20.11
CA SER A 45 -10.26 -2.70 20.35
C SER A 45 -11.01 -3.04 19.04
N GLY A 46 -10.28 -3.50 18.02
CA GLY A 46 -10.82 -4.08 16.80
C GLY A 46 -10.93 -5.59 16.98
N ARG A 47 -12.02 -6.19 16.51
CA ARG A 47 -12.24 -7.63 16.52
C ARG A 47 -10.95 -8.37 16.15
N HIS A 48 -10.50 -9.26 17.03
CA HIS A 48 -9.44 -10.21 16.70
C HIS A 48 -10.01 -11.17 15.66
N THR A 49 -9.87 -10.86 14.37
CA THR A 49 -10.30 -11.76 13.30
C THR A 49 -9.42 -13.00 13.36
N ASP A 50 -10.04 -14.17 13.50
CA ASP A 50 -9.33 -15.45 13.48
C ASP A 50 -8.53 -15.57 12.16
N PRO A 51 -7.19 -15.72 12.23
CA PRO A 51 -6.34 -15.87 11.06
C PRO A 51 -6.76 -17.05 10.16
N GLU A 52 -7.21 -18.17 10.75
CA GLU A 52 -7.62 -19.33 9.94
C GLU A 52 -8.95 -19.09 9.22
N ALA A 53 -9.85 -18.29 9.80
CA ALA A 53 -11.06 -17.85 9.12
C ALA A 53 -10.74 -17.02 7.85
N LEU A 54 -9.66 -16.23 7.87
CA LEU A 54 -9.17 -15.50 6.69
C LEU A 54 -8.53 -16.42 5.64
N LEU A 55 -8.13 -17.63 5.99
CA LEU A 55 -7.56 -18.60 5.05
C LEU A 55 -8.61 -19.59 4.51
N GLY A 56 -9.83 -19.54 5.06
CA GLY A 56 -10.95 -20.38 4.68
C GLY A 56 -11.32 -20.26 3.19
N GLY A 57 -11.45 -21.42 2.54
CA GLY A 57 -11.88 -21.53 1.15
C GLY A 57 -10.86 -21.05 0.10
N LEU A 58 -9.61 -20.81 0.50
CA LEU A 58 -8.50 -20.60 -0.42
C LEU A 58 -7.90 -21.95 -0.83
N ASN A 59 -7.50 -22.08 -2.10
CA ASN A 59 -6.64 -23.20 -2.50
C ASN A 59 -5.21 -23.01 -1.99
N THR A 60 -4.36 -24.03 -2.16
CA THR A 60 -2.97 -24.02 -1.66
C THR A 60 -2.19 -22.81 -2.15
N GLN A 61 -2.21 -22.50 -3.45
CA GLN A 61 -1.44 -21.39 -4.02
C GLN A 61 -1.96 -20.02 -3.54
N GLN A 62 -3.27 -19.87 -3.41
CA GLN A 62 -3.88 -18.65 -2.87
C GLN A 62 -3.52 -18.47 -1.40
N ARG A 63 -3.54 -19.55 -0.61
CA ARG A 63 -3.14 -19.54 0.81
C ARG A 63 -1.68 -19.12 0.95
N GLU A 64 -0.78 -19.71 0.17
CA GLU A 64 0.65 -19.35 0.11
C GLU A 64 0.84 -17.87 -0.18
N ALA A 65 0.13 -17.33 -1.18
CA ALA A 65 0.20 -15.91 -1.50
C ALA A 65 -0.33 -15.00 -0.38
N VAL A 66 -1.35 -15.43 0.37
CA VAL A 66 -1.88 -14.67 1.51
C VAL A 66 -0.90 -14.67 2.68
N ILE A 67 -0.30 -15.82 3.01
CA ILE A 67 0.60 -15.96 4.16
C ILE A 67 2.04 -15.55 3.87
N HIS A 68 2.40 -15.32 2.59
CA HIS A 68 3.77 -15.01 2.16
C HIS A 68 4.42 -13.91 2.99
N GLU A 69 5.67 -14.14 3.37
CA GLU A 69 6.48 -13.28 4.22
C GLU A 69 7.77 -12.85 3.52
N GLY A 70 8.37 -11.77 4.03
CA GLY A 70 9.68 -11.31 3.58
C GLY A 70 9.58 -10.45 2.32
N GLY A 71 10.39 -10.80 1.31
CA GLY A 71 10.64 -9.96 0.14
C GLY A 71 9.48 -9.85 -0.85
N PRO A 72 9.73 -9.20 -2.01
CA PRO A 72 8.72 -8.98 -3.05
C PRO A 72 8.04 -10.29 -3.50
N LEU A 73 6.73 -10.20 -3.77
CA LEU A 73 5.92 -11.30 -4.30
C LEU A 73 5.24 -10.89 -5.60
N LEU A 74 5.44 -11.67 -6.66
CA LEU A 74 4.72 -11.54 -7.92
C LEU A 74 3.69 -12.67 -8.06
N ILE A 75 2.42 -12.31 -8.22
CA ILE A 75 1.33 -13.26 -8.45
C ILE A 75 0.92 -13.19 -9.92
N VAL A 76 1.26 -14.24 -10.69
CA VAL A 76 0.81 -14.40 -12.08
C VAL A 76 -0.40 -15.33 -12.10
N ALA A 77 -1.56 -14.84 -12.53
CA ALA A 77 -2.76 -15.68 -12.56
C ALA A 77 -3.74 -15.28 -13.67
N GLY A 78 -4.36 -16.29 -14.27
CA GLY A 78 -5.36 -16.13 -15.35
C GLY A 78 -6.65 -15.44 -14.90
N ALA A 79 -7.57 -15.18 -15.83
CA ALA A 79 -8.91 -14.69 -15.51
C ALA A 79 -9.62 -15.68 -14.55
N GLY A 80 -10.47 -15.17 -13.64
CA GLY A 80 -11.25 -16.02 -12.72
C GLY A 80 -10.46 -16.69 -11.58
N SER A 81 -9.13 -16.63 -11.57
CA SER A 81 -8.26 -17.26 -10.54
C SER A 81 -8.36 -16.68 -9.12
N GLY A 82 -9.18 -15.66 -8.90
CA GLY A 82 -9.36 -15.04 -7.59
C GLY A 82 -8.27 -14.05 -7.16
N LYS A 83 -7.47 -13.49 -8.09
CA LYS A 83 -6.43 -12.47 -7.78
C LYS A 83 -6.88 -11.40 -6.78
N THR A 84 -8.02 -10.78 -7.03
CA THR A 84 -8.56 -9.72 -6.17
C THR A 84 -8.93 -10.24 -4.78
N ARG A 85 -9.44 -11.48 -4.69
CA ARG A 85 -9.72 -12.14 -3.42
C ARG A 85 -8.43 -12.38 -2.65
N VAL A 86 -7.39 -12.91 -3.32
CA VAL A 86 -6.07 -13.12 -2.70
C VAL A 86 -5.51 -11.82 -2.12
N LEU A 87 -5.57 -10.72 -2.87
CA LEU A 87 -5.08 -9.42 -2.39
C LEU A 87 -5.85 -8.91 -1.17
N ALA A 88 -7.19 -8.99 -1.19
CA ALA A 88 -8.02 -8.57 -0.05
C ALA A 88 -7.74 -9.41 1.21
N HIS A 89 -7.65 -10.73 1.06
CA HIS A 89 -7.32 -11.64 2.15
C HIS A 89 -5.90 -11.42 2.66
N ARG A 90 -4.92 -11.13 1.79
CA ARG A 90 -3.55 -10.78 2.19
C ARG A 90 -3.53 -9.52 3.04
N ILE A 91 -4.24 -8.46 2.64
CA ILE A 91 -4.35 -7.23 3.42
C ILE A 91 -4.97 -7.52 4.80
N ALA A 92 -6.09 -8.25 4.83
CA ALA A 92 -6.75 -8.63 6.08
C ALA A 92 -5.83 -9.45 6.99
N TYR A 93 -5.07 -10.40 6.44
CA TYR A 93 -4.13 -11.24 7.17
C TYR A 93 -2.96 -10.43 7.74
N LEU A 94 -2.41 -9.49 6.98
CA LEU A 94 -1.36 -8.59 7.45
C LEU A 94 -1.83 -7.76 8.66
N LEU A 95 -3.04 -7.22 8.59
CA LEU A 95 -3.61 -6.37 9.64
C LEU A 95 -4.05 -7.19 10.87
N GLY A 96 -4.77 -8.28 10.66
CA GLY A 96 -5.39 -9.07 11.73
C GLY A 96 -4.46 -10.07 12.41
N HIS A 97 -3.43 -10.57 11.71
CA HIS A 97 -2.53 -11.61 12.23
C HIS A 97 -1.08 -11.16 12.37
N ARG A 98 -0.56 -10.36 11.42
CA ARG A 98 0.85 -9.95 11.42
C ARG A 98 1.12 -8.64 12.16
N GLY A 99 0.10 -8.03 12.77
CA GLY A 99 0.24 -6.79 13.54
C GLY A 99 0.65 -5.58 12.70
N VAL A 100 0.42 -5.61 11.38
CA VAL A 100 0.65 -4.45 10.51
C VAL A 100 -0.39 -3.39 10.84
N LEU A 101 0.03 -2.13 10.98
CA LEU A 101 -0.89 -1.03 11.22
C LEU A 101 -1.56 -0.62 9.88
N PRO A 102 -2.84 -0.20 9.87
CA PRO A 102 -3.53 0.23 8.65
C PRO A 102 -2.75 1.26 7.82
N GLY A 103 -2.15 2.26 8.49
CA GLY A 103 -1.35 3.30 7.84
C GLY A 103 -0.05 2.82 7.18
N GLN A 104 0.36 1.57 7.40
CA GLN A 104 1.53 0.94 6.77
C GLN A 104 1.17 0.21 5.46
N ILE A 105 -0.11 0.16 5.08
CA ILE A 105 -0.56 -0.50 3.85
C ILE A 105 -1.00 0.53 2.81
N LEU A 106 -0.37 0.44 1.64
CA LEU A 106 -0.78 1.10 0.41
C LEU A 106 -1.18 0.05 -0.63
N ALA A 107 -2.44 0.08 -1.06
CA ALA A 107 -2.97 -0.72 -2.15
C ALA A 107 -3.33 0.19 -3.33
N ILE A 108 -2.69 -0.06 -4.48
CA ILE A 108 -2.89 0.73 -5.69
C ILE A 108 -3.68 -0.08 -6.73
N THR A 109 -4.69 0.53 -7.34
CA THR A 109 -5.47 -0.03 -8.44
C THR A 109 -5.48 0.89 -9.66
N PHE A 110 -5.87 0.38 -10.82
CA PHE A 110 -5.88 1.18 -12.04
C PHE A 110 -7.06 2.17 -12.11
N THR A 111 -8.22 1.80 -11.56
CA THR A 111 -9.44 2.61 -11.61
C THR A 111 -9.98 2.93 -10.23
N ASN A 112 -10.72 4.03 -10.11
CA ASN A 112 -11.41 4.40 -8.86
C ASN A 112 -12.45 3.34 -8.47
N LYS A 113 -13.13 2.74 -9.47
CA LYS A 113 -14.06 1.64 -9.24
C LYS A 113 -13.36 0.44 -8.58
N ALA A 114 -12.21 0.02 -9.11
CA ALA A 114 -11.44 -1.07 -8.52
C ALA A 114 -10.95 -0.75 -7.11
N ALA A 115 -10.55 0.50 -6.83
CA ALA A 115 -10.18 0.94 -5.48
C ALA A 115 -11.39 0.87 -4.53
N GLY A 116 -12.56 1.32 -4.98
CA GLY A 116 -13.81 1.23 -4.22
C GLY A 116 -14.18 -0.21 -3.87
N GLU A 117 -14.23 -1.09 -4.87
CA GLU A 117 -14.55 -2.50 -4.63
C GLU A 117 -13.48 -3.20 -3.76
N MET A 118 -12.20 -2.84 -3.89
CA MET A 118 -11.14 -3.37 -3.02
C MET A 118 -11.37 -2.94 -1.56
N ARG A 119 -11.73 -1.67 -1.34
CA ARG A 119 -12.07 -1.16 -0.01
C ARG A 119 -13.25 -1.90 0.60
N GLU A 120 -14.33 -2.10 -0.17
CA GLU A 120 -15.49 -2.86 0.29
C GLU A 120 -15.12 -4.30 0.67
N ARG A 121 -14.29 -4.97 -0.14
CA ARG A 121 -13.82 -6.34 0.14
C ARG A 121 -12.94 -6.44 1.37
N VAL A 122 -12.05 -5.48 1.61
CA VAL A 122 -11.24 -5.47 2.83
C VAL A 122 -12.11 -5.15 4.04
N HIS A 123 -12.99 -4.15 3.91
CA HIS A 123 -13.92 -3.76 4.98
C HIS A 123 -14.86 -4.91 5.38
N SER A 124 -15.29 -5.77 4.44
CA SER A 124 -16.10 -6.95 4.79
C SER A 124 -15.34 -8.00 5.61
N LEU A 125 -14.00 -8.03 5.54
CA LEU A 125 -13.16 -8.98 6.27
C LEU A 125 -12.76 -8.47 7.66
N ILE A 126 -12.50 -7.15 7.81
CA ILE A 126 -11.90 -6.58 9.04
C ILE A 126 -12.63 -5.33 9.57
N GLY A 127 -13.73 -4.91 8.93
CA GLY A 127 -14.52 -3.73 9.34
C GLY A 127 -13.75 -2.41 9.19
N GLY A 128 -14.05 -1.46 10.08
CA GLY A 128 -13.52 -0.09 10.05
C GLY A 128 -12.00 0.03 10.23
N VAL A 129 -11.30 -1.05 10.57
CA VAL A 129 -9.82 -1.10 10.52
C VAL A 129 -9.31 -0.76 9.11
N ALA A 130 -10.08 -1.11 8.08
CA ALA A 130 -9.79 -0.81 6.68
C ALA A 130 -9.80 0.70 6.34
N ASP A 131 -10.35 1.57 7.20
CA ASP A 131 -10.43 3.00 6.90
C ASP A 131 -9.10 3.73 7.11
N GLY A 132 -8.19 3.13 7.89
CA GLY A 132 -6.87 3.70 8.18
C GLY A 132 -5.83 3.48 7.08
N MET A 133 -6.13 2.68 6.04
CA MET A 133 -5.20 2.34 4.97
C MET A 133 -5.43 3.14 3.68
N TRP A 134 -4.42 3.19 2.81
CA TRP A 134 -4.54 3.86 1.51
C TRP A 134 -4.92 2.86 0.43
N ILE A 135 -6.18 2.87 0.01
CA ILE A 135 -6.66 2.13 -1.17
C ILE A 135 -7.06 3.16 -2.23
N SER A 136 -6.27 3.25 -3.30
CA SER A 136 -6.36 4.38 -4.24
C SER A 136 -5.85 4.03 -5.63
N THR A 137 -6.07 4.93 -6.60
CA THR A 137 -5.33 4.87 -7.87
C THR A 137 -3.95 5.49 -7.72
N PHE A 138 -3.06 5.25 -8.70
CA PHE A 138 -1.75 5.94 -8.77
C PHE A 138 -1.92 7.46 -8.67
N HIS A 139 -2.81 8.04 -9.48
CA HIS A 139 -3.07 9.48 -9.47
C HIS A 139 -3.56 9.97 -8.11
N SER A 140 -4.53 9.27 -7.49
CA SER A 140 -5.05 9.66 -6.18
C SER A 140 -3.98 9.59 -5.08
N ALA A 141 -3.11 8.57 -5.11
CA ALA A 141 -1.99 8.46 -4.17
C ALA A 141 -0.97 9.60 -4.36
N CYS A 142 -0.54 9.84 -5.60
CA CYS A 142 0.41 10.90 -5.93
C CYS A 142 -0.12 12.28 -5.55
N VAL A 143 -1.37 12.58 -5.89
CA VAL A 143 -1.99 13.86 -5.50
C VAL A 143 -2.01 14.00 -3.99
N ARG A 144 -2.41 12.96 -3.23
CA ARG A 144 -2.39 13.02 -1.76
C ARG A 144 -1.01 13.33 -1.19
N ILE A 145 0.05 12.73 -1.75
CA ILE A 145 1.44 12.99 -1.37
C ILE A 145 1.81 14.44 -1.72
N LEU A 146 1.60 14.87 -2.96
CA LEU A 146 1.92 16.23 -3.42
C LEU A 146 1.20 17.30 -2.60
N ARG A 147 -0.06 17.06 -2.22
CA ARG A 147 -0.84 17.97 -1.36
C ARG A 147 -0.25 18.08 0.04
N ARG A 148 0.23 16.97 0.59
CA ARG A 148 0.86 16.94 1.91
C ARG A 148 2.20 17.69 1.89
N GLU A 149 2.98 17.50 0.84
CA GLU A 149 4.34 18.01 0.70
C GLU A 149 4.44 19.34 -0.08
N ALA A 150 3.31 19.94 -0.47
CA ALA A 150 3.25 21.08 -1.40
C ALA A 150 4.16 22.25 -1.01
N GLU A 151 4.23 22.54 0.28
CA GLU A 151 5.01 23.65 0.84
C GLU A 151 6.52 23.51 0.55
N HIS A 152 7.04 22.27 0.45
CA HIS A 152 8.45 22.01 0.12
C HIS A 152 8.82 22.42 -1.30
N PHE A 153 7.84 22.57 -2.19
CA PHE A 153 8.04 22.89 -3.60
C PHE A 153 7.52 24.30 -3.96
N GLY A 154 7.20 25.13 -2.95
CA GLY A 154 6.69 26.48 -3.15
C GLY A 154 5.24 26.54 -3.64
N PHE A 155 4.48 25.43 -3.54
CA PHE A 155 3.06 25.38 -3.89
C PHE A 155 2.18 25.46 -2.65
N THR A 156 0.95 25.95 -2.82
CA THR A 156 -0.08 25.79 -1.80
C THR A 156 -0.67 24.39 -1.88
N LYS A 157 -1.21 23.90 -0.76
CA LYS A 157 -1.95 22.63 -0.73
C LYS A 157 -3.17 22.61 -1.65
N ASN A 158 -3.59 23.75 -2.19
CA ASN A 158 -4.77 23.90 -3.05
C ASN A 158 -4.41 24.22 -4.52
N PHE A 159 -3.21 23.87 -5.00
CA PHE A 159 -2.85 23.94 -6.43
C PHE A 159 -3.92 23.33 -7.37
N THR A 160 -4.12 23.88 -8.56
CA THR A 160 -5.07 23.32 -9.54
C THR A 160 -4.41 22.19 -10.31
N ILE A 161 -5.16 21.12 -10.60
CA ILE A 161 -4.73 20.06 -11.52
C ILE A 161 -5.45 20.33 -12.83
N TYR A 162 -4.68 20.62 -13.88
CA TYR A 162 -5.23 20.82 -15.22
C TYR A 162 -5.66 19.50 -15.83
N ASP A 163 -6.81 19.52 -16.50
CA ASP A 163 -7.27 18.40 -17.33
C ASP A 163 -6.82 18.62 -18.79
N SER A 164 -7.04 17.62 -19.63
CA SER A 164 -6.73 17.62 -21.07
C SER A 164 -7.38 18.75 -21.88
N GLY A 165 -8.34 19.48 -21.32
CA GLY A 165 -9.01 20.62 -21.96
C GLY A 165 -8.60 22.00 -21.43
N ASP A 166 -7.76 22.06 -20.39
CA ASP A 166 -7.14 23.29 -19.89
C ASP A 166 -5.81 23.56 -20.62
#